data_AF-A0A5B7FRE7-F1
#
_entry.id   AF-A0A5B7FRE7-F1
#
_cell.length_a   1.000
_cell.length_b   1.000
_cell.length_c   1.000
_cell.angle_alpha   90.00
_cell.angle_beta   90.00
_cell.angle_gamma   90.00
#
_symmetry.space_group_name_H-M   'P 1'
#
loop_
_entity.id
_entity.type
_entity.pdbx_description
1 polymer ?
#
loop_
_entity_poly.entity_id
_entity_poly.type
_entity_poly.pdbx_seq_one_letter_code
_entity_poly.pdbx_strand_id
1 'polypeptide(L)'
;MSHSPKARIRFARCVRIMCPARRVVGVYAIVGGILIHLTLGNLYSFGNMMTYMVSYMHQRVDPTITYANILWVNSITTMAQGFFMVLGGLLEKQAGPQLTCLLGCSILSVSYVLELFHTLCLL
;
A
#
# COMPACT_ATOMS: atom_id res chain seq x y z
N MET A 1 45.11 12.25 -14.60
CA MET A 1 43.75 11.70 -14.79
C MET A 1 43.36 10.88 -13.56
N SER A 2 42.46 11.44 -12.74
CA SER A 2 42.01 10.88 -11.45
C SER A 2 40.86 9.88 -11.68
N HIS A 3 41.12 8.59 -11.43
CA HIS A 3 40.12 7.54 -11.49
C HIS A 3 39.21 7.59 -10.25
N SER A 4 37.94 7.98 -10.44
CA SER A 4 36.95 8.10 -9.37
C SER A 4 36.56 6.74 -8.74
N PRO A 5 36.58 6.59 -7.40
CA PRO A 5 36.29 5.33 -6.69
C PRO A 5 34.83 4.84 -6.77
N LYS A 6 33.90 5.67 -7.29
CA LYS A 6 32.46 5.39 -7.39
C LYS A 6 32.10 4.28 -8.39
N ALA A 7 32.97 3.95 -9.34
CA ALA A 7 32.72 2.93 -10.36
C ALA A 7 32.94 1.50 -9.83
N ARG A 8 33.94 1.27 -8.97
CA ARG A 8 34.22 -0.04 -8.37
C ARG A 8 33.09 -0.55 -7.46
N ILE A 9 32.45 0.34 -6.72
CA ILE A 9 31.34 -0.01 -5.81
C ILE A 9 30.09 -0.45 -6.60
N ARG A 10 29.82 0.15 -7.75
CA ARG A 10 28.71 -0.24 -8.63
C ARG A 10 28.93 -1.62 -9.26
N PHE A 11 30.16 -1.95 -9.66
CA PHE A 11 30.49 -3.24 -10.26
C PHE A 11 30.45 -4.40 -9.25
N ALA A 12 30.93 -4.18 -8.01
CA ALA A 12 30.82 -5.16 -6.93
C ALA A 12 29.37 -5.44 -6.49
N ARG A 13 28.48 -4.45 -6.64
CA ARG A 13 27.03 -4.62 -6.45
C ARG A 13 26.40 -5.43 -7.59
N CYS A 14 26.90 -5.30 -8.81
CA CYS A 14 26.46 -6.05 -9.99
C CYS A 14 26.84 -7.54 -9.91
N VAL A 15 28.06 -7.87 -9.47
CA VAL A 15 28.52 -9.27 -9.32
C VAL A 15 27.79 -10.00 -8.18
N ARG A 16 27.40 -9.31 -7.10
CA ARG A 16 26.60 -9.92 -6.01
C ARG A 16 25.17 -10.34 -6.42
N ILE A 17 24.72 -10.00 -7.63
CA ILE A 17 23.39 -10.40 -8.17
C ILE A 17 23.44 -11.79 -8.80
N MET A 18 24.63 -12.30 -9.18
CA MET A 18 24.78 -13.54 -9.94
C MET A 18 24.92 -14.83 -9.10
N CYS A 19 24.84 -14.76 -7.77
CA CYS A 19 24.73 -15.98 -6.97
C CYS A 19 23.30 -16.57 -7.09
N PRO A 20 23.11 -17.85 -7.45
CA PRO A 20 21.79 -18.45 -7.64
C PRO A 20 20.90 -18.39 -6.39
N ALA A 21 21.50 -18.40 -5.19
CA ALA A 21 20.80 -18.20 -3.91
C ALA A 21 20.16 -16.80 -3.74
N ARG A 22 20.60 -15.79 -4.49
CA ARG A 22 20.03 -14.43 -4.47
C ARG A 22 18.92 -14.22 -5.51
N ARG A 23 18.82 -15.11 -6.50
CA ARG A 23 17.81 -15.08 -7.55
C ARG A 23 16.41 -15.35 -6.98
N VAL A 24 16.31 -16.33 -6.09
CA VAL A 24 15.07 -16.65 -5.36
C VAL A 24 14.59 -15.46 -4.52
N VAL A 25 15.49 -14.83 -3.76
CA VAL A 25 15.17 -13.61 -2.97
C VAL A 25 14.67 -12.46 -3.85
N GLY A 26 15.25 -12.30 -5.04
CA GLY A 26 14.79 -11.32 -6.02
C GLY A 26 13.38 -11.61 -6.55
N VAL A 27 13.06 -12.87 -6.85
CA VAL A 27 11.72 -13.28 -7.28
C VAL A 27 10.68 -13.02 -6.18
N TYR A 28 10.97 -13.37 -4.93
CA TYR A 28 10.08 -13.09 -3.81
C TYR A 28 9.83 -11.59 -3.60
N ALA A 29 10.84 -10.75 -3.81
CA ALA A 29 10.68 -9.29 -3.72
C ALA A 29 9.75 -8.74 -4.82
N ILE A 30 9.85 -9.25 -6.05
CA ILE A 30 8.97 -8.84 -7.16
C ILE A 30 7.54 -9.29 -6.91
N VAL A 31 7.34 -10.55 -6.49
CA VAL A 31 6.02 -11.09 -6.17
C VAL A 31 5.36 -10.28 -5.05
N GLY A 32 6.11 -9.95 -3.99
CA GLY A 32 5.63 -9.08 -2.91
C GLY A 32 5.24 -7.68 -3.40
N GLY A 33 6.03 -7.07 -4.29
CA GLY A 33 5.71 -5.76 -4.88
C GLY A 33 4.41 -5.78 -5.70
N ILE A 34 4.17 -6.84 -6.46
CA ILE A 34 2.92 -7.05 -7.22
C ILE A 34 1.73 -7.20 -6.28
N LEU A 35 1.87 -8.01 -5.22
CA LEU A 35 0.82 -8.20 -4.21
C LEU A 35 0.43 -6.88 -3.54
N ILE A 36 1.41 -6.06 -3.14
CA ILE A 36 1.16 -4.74 -2.53
C ILE A 36 0.42 -3.82 -3.51
N HIS A 37 0.84 -3.80 -4.79
CA HIS A 37 0.16 -3.00 -5.81
C HIS A 37 -1.26 -3.48 -6.09
N LEU A 38 -1.49 -4.80 -6.07
CA LEU A 38 -2.83 -5.37 -6.24
C LEU A 38 -3.76 -4.93 -5.10
N THR A 39 -3.27 -4.92 -3.86
CA THR A 39 -4.04 -4.43 -2.71
C THR A 39 -4.34 -2.93 -2.82
N LEU A 40 -3.38 -2.11 -3.27
CA LEU A 40 -3.63 -0.70 -3.54
C LEU A 40 -4.69 -0.50 -4.64
N GLY A 41 -4.71 -1.38 -5.65
CA GLY A 41 -5.75 -1.41 -6.69
C GLY A 41 -7.16 -1.62 -6.15
N ASN A 42 -7.32 -2.40 -5.08
CA ASN A 42 -8.61 -2.61 -4.41
C ASN A 42 -9.12 -1.31 -3.77
N LEU A 43 -8.23 -0.53 -3.13
CA LEU A 43 -8.60 0.76 -2.53
C LEU A 43 -9.09 1.77 -3.58
N TYR A 44 -8.43 1.83 -4.75
CA TYR A 44 -8.89 2.70 -5.83
C TYR A 44 -10.22 2.24 -6.44
N SER A 45 -10.46 0.93 -6.48
CA SER A 45 -11.73 0.38 -6.98
C SER A 45 -12.90 0.68 -6.05
N PHE A 46 -12.64 0.90 -4.76
CA PHE A 46 -13.65 1.32 -3.79
C PHE A 46 -14.31 2.65 -4.17
N GLY A 47 -13.55 3.59 -4.77
CA GLY A 47 -14.09 4.85 -5.27
C GLY A 47 -15.15 4.69 -6.37
N ASN A 48 -15.07 3.63 -7.17
CA ASN A 48 -16.10 3.30 -8.16
C ASN A 48 -17.29 2.56 -7.55
N MET A 49 -17.06 1.75 -6.51
CA MET A 49 -18.12 1.04 -5.77
C MET A 49 -18.95 1.96 -4.87
N MET A 50 -18.37 3.10 -4.50
CA MET A 50 -18.93 4.08 -3.59
C MET A 50 -20.32 4.58 -4.01
N THR A 51 -20.57 4.76 -5.31
CA THR A 51 -21.89 5.19 -5.82
C THR A 51 -22.98 4.16 -5.62
N TYR A 52 -22.65 2.87 -5.75
CA TYR A 52 -23.55 1.76 -5.45
C TYR A 52 -23.83 1.65 -3.95
N MET A 53 -22.81 1.89 -3.11
CA MET A 53 -22.98 1.95 -1.65
C MET A 53 -23.94 3.07 -1.26
N VAL A 54 -23.83 4.26 -1.85
CA VAL A 54 -24.78 5.36 -1.59
C VAL A 54 -26.20 4.94 -1.94
N SER A 55 -26.42 4.34 -3.12
CA SER A 55 -27.77 3.89 -3.51
C SER A 55 -28.34 2.84 -2.53
N TYR A 56 -27.49 1.98 -1.97
CA TYR A 56 -27.90 0.99 -0.97
C TYR A 56 -28.21 1.63 0.39
N MET A 57 -27.37 2.56 0.86
CA MET A 57 -27.59 3.29 2.12
C MET A 57 -28.85 4.15 2.07
N HIS A 58 -29.13 4.74 0.90
CA HIS A 58 -30.32 5.54 0.65
C HIS A 58 -31.61 4.69 0.72
N GLN A 59 -31.53 3.40 0.36
CA GLN A 59 -32.67 2.47 0.42
C GLN A 59 -32.84 1.76 1.77
N ARG A 60 -31.76 1.54 2.53
CA ARG A 60 -31.77 0.67 3.73
C ARG A 60 -31.55 1.38 5.05
N VAL A 61 -30.97 2.58 5.06
CA VAL A 61 -30.60 3.30 6.28
C VAL A 61 -31.39 4.60 6.38
N ASP A 62 -31.12 5.57 5.50
CA ASP A 62 -31.77 6.88 5.55
C ASP A 62 -31.71 7.62 4.19
N PRO A 63 -32.82 8.24 3.74
CA PRO A 63 -32.88 9.01 2.50
C PRO A 63 -32.19 10.38 2.57
N THR A 64 -31.59 10.73 3.71
CA THR A 64 -30.90 12.01 3.93
C THR A 64 -29.38 11.90 3.74
N ILE A 65 -28.85 10.69 3.52
CA ILE A 65 -27.44 10.48 3.21
C ILE A 65 -27.15 10.93 1.77
N THR A 66 -26.69 12.17 1.65
CA THR A 66 -26.30 12.77 0.37
C THR A 66 -25.01 12.16 -0.15
N TYR A 67 -24.89 12.01 -1.47
CA TYR A 67 -23.65 11.60 -2.17
C TYR A 67 -22.40 12.37 -1.70
N ALA A 68 -22.55 13.65 -1.35
CA ALA A 68 -21.49 14.50 -0.82
C ALA A 68 -20.85 13.94 0.48
N ASN A 69 -21.67 13.33 1.35
CA ASN A 69 -21.25 12.71 2.62
C ASN A 69 -20.54 11.36 2.44
N ILE A 70 -20.39 10.88 1.22
CA ILE A 70 -19.64 9.66 0.96
C ILE A 70 -18.40 10.03 0.13
N LEU A 71 -18.52 11.02 -0.77
CA LEU A 71 -17.42 11.57 -1.55
C LEU A 71 -16.27 12.15 -0.71
N TRP A 72 -16.56 12.83 0.40
CA TRP A 72 -15.50 13.37 1.29
C TRP A 72 -14.59 12.28 1.86
N VAL A 73 -15.13 11.08 2.09
CA VAL A 73 -14.35 9.94 2.59
C VAL A 73 -13.26 9.57 1.59
N ASN A 74 -13.59 9.48 0.30
CA ASN A 74 -12.62 9.18 -0.75
C ASN A 74 -11.54 10.27 -0.90
N SER A 75 -11.94 11.54 -0.74
CA SER A 75 -11.00 12.66 -0.77
C SER A 75 -10.01 12.60 0.39
N ILE A 76 -10.47 12.30 1.61
CA ILE A 76 -9.59 12.13 2.77
C ILE A 76 -8.68 10.91 2.59
N THR A 77 -9.19 9.80 2.07
CA THR A 77 -8.35 8.61 1.77
C THR A 77 -7.22 8.96 0.80
N THR A 78 -7.51 9.72 -0.26
CA THR A 78 -6.50 10.15 -1.24
C THR A 78 -5.48 11.11 -0.61
N MET A 79 -5.93 12.05 0.24
CA MET A 79 -5.03 12.94 0.98
C MET A 79 -4.13 12.17 1.95
N ALA A 80 -4.71 11.23 2.71
CA ALA A 80 -3.97 10.37 3.63
C ALA A 80 -2.94 9.54 2.88
N GLN A 81 -3.32 8.95 1.74
CA GLN A 81 -2.39 8.19 0.91
C GLN A 81 -1.20 9.04 0.44
N GLY A 82 -1.45 10.28 -0.02
CA GLY A 82 -0.38 11.21 -0.40
C GLY A 82 0.55 11.55 0.77
N PHE A 83 -0.01 11.79 1.96
CA PHE A 83 0.75 12.05 3.17
C PHE A 83 1.62 10.85 3.59
N PHE A 84 1.03 9.66 3.62
CA PHE A 84 1.74 8.43 3.97
C PHE A 84 2.77 8.01 2.92
N MET A 85 2.60 8.38 1.65
CA MET A 85 3.61 8.13 0.62
C MET A 85 4.89 8.94 0.88
N VAL A 86 4.77 10.20 1.29
CA VAL A 86 5.92 11.04 1.71
C VAL A 86 6.55 10.49 2.98
N LEU A 87 5.73 10.13 3.97
CA LEU A 87 6.20 9.56 5.24
C LEU A 87 6.93 8.23 5.01
N GLY A 88 6.39 7.35 4.17
CA GLY A 88 6.99 6.07 3.80
C GLY A 88 8.36 6.23 3.14
N GLY A 89 8.53 7.23 2.27
CA GLY A 89 9.82 7.55 1.65
C GLY A 89 10.88 8.05 2.65
N LEU A 90 10.47 8.76 3.70
CA LEU A 90 11.35 9.17 4.80
C LEU A 90 11.74 7.98 5.69
N LEU A 91 10.77 7.12 6.03
CA LEU A 91 11.04 5.90 6.79
C LEU A 91 11.96 4.94 6.02
N GLU A 92 11.82 4.84 4.69
CA GLU A 92 12.69 3.97 3.88
C GLU A 92 14.16 4.39 3.98
N LYS A 93 14.44 5.70 4.00
CA LYS A 93 15.80 6.22 4.18
C LYS A 93 16.40 5.90 5.54
N GLN A 94 15.59 5.78 6.59
CA GLN A 94 16.07 5.57 7.96
C GLN A 94 16.07 4.09 8.39
N ALA A 95 15.01 3.33 8.09
CA ALA A 95 14.80 1.96 8.56
C ALA A 95 15.10 0.88 7.49
N GLY A 96 15.33 1.28 6.25
CA GLY A 96 15.57 0.38 5.12
C GLY A 96 14.29 -0.25 4.56
N PRO A 97 14.33 -0.76 3.33
CA PRO A 97 13.14 -1.13 2.55
C PRO A 97 12.38 -2.37 3.06
N GLN A 98 13.05 -3.24 3.83
CA GLN A 98 12.44 -4.47 4.33
C GLN A 98 11.56 -4.21 5.56
N LEU A 99 12.01 -3.34 6.48
CA LEU A 99 11.29 -2.98 7.68
C LEU A 99 10.07 -2.12 7.36
N THR A 100 10.19 -1.20 6.40
CA THR A 100 9.05 -0.39 5.95
C THR A 100 7.95 -1.24 5.32
N CYS A 101 8.30 -2.24 4.49
CA CYS A 101 7.33 -3.18 3.95
C CYS A 101 6.65 -4.02 5.05
N LEU A 102 7.41 -4.53 6.03
CA LEU A 102 6.84 -5.30 7.14
C LEU A 102 5.83 -4.48 7.95
N LEU A 103 6.17 -3.23 8.26
CA LEU A 103 5.27 -2.32 8.98
C LEU A 103 4.02 -1.97 8.17
N GLY A 104 4.16 -1.71 6.87
CA GLY A 104 3.01 -1.45 5.99
C GLY A 104 2.06 -2.64 5.92
N CYS A 105 2.60 -3.85 5.74
CA CYS A 105 1.82 -5.07 5.67
C CYS A 105 1.12 -5.42 6.99
N SER A 106 1.77 -5.18 8.14
CA SER A 106 1.14 -5.45 9.44
C SER A 106 -0.02 -4.49 9.72
N ILE A 107 0.15 -3.20 9.44
CA ILE A 107 -0.93 -2.20 9.57
C ILE A 107 -2.11 -2.57 8.68
N LEU A 108 -1.85 -2.90 7.41
CA LEU A 108 -2.88 -3.31 6.47
C LEU A 108 -3.63 -4.57 6.95
N SER A 109 -2.92 -5.56 7.48
CA SER A 109 -3.54 -6.78 8.01
C SER A 109 -4.46 -6.48 9.21
N VAL A 110 -4.04 -5.57 10.09
CA VAL A 110 -4.84 -5.13 11.24
C VAL A 110 -6.11 -4.42 10.78
N SER A 111 -6.04 -3.58 9.75
CA SER A 111 -7.23 -2.92 9.18
C SER A 111 -8.29 -3.94 8.78
N TYR A 112 -7.95 -4.92 7.94
CA TYR A 112 -8.91 -5.92 7.48
C TYR A 112 -9.53 -6.74 8.61
N VAL A 113 -8.76 -7.05 9.65
CA VAL A 113 -9.27 -7.77 10.83
C VAL A 113 -10.28 -6.92 11.59
N LEU A 114 -10.03 -5.61 11.74
CA LEU A 114 -10.97 -4.69 12.39
C LEU A 114 -12.28 -4.56 11.62
N GLU A 115 -12.22 -4.47 10.28
CA GLU A 115 -13.40 -4.38 9.41
C GLU A 115 -14.23 -5.68 9.43
N LEU A 116 -13.57 -6.84 9.46
CA LEU A 116 -14.24 -8.13 9.64
C LEU A 116 -14.90 -8.23 11.01
N PHE A 117 -14.22 -7.83 12.07
CA PHE A 117 -14.76 -7.86 13.43
C PHE A 117 -16.00 -6.97 13.57
N HIS A 118 -15.96 -5.75 13.00
CA HIS A 118 -17.11 -4.85 13.00
C HIS A 118 -18.32 -5.46 12.28
N THR A 119 -18.09 -6.07 11.11
CA THR A 119 -19.14 -6.71 10.32
C THR A 119 -19.73 -7.93 11.05
N LEU A 120 -18.88 -8.73 11.71
CA LEU A 120 -19.32 -9.89 12.48
C LEU A 120 -20.14 -9.51 13.72
N CYS A 121 -19.81 -8.40 14.38
CA CYS A 121 -20.53 -7.91 15.56
C CYS A 121 -21.93 -7.35 15.23
N LEU A 122 -22.15 -6.93 13.98
CA LEU A 122 -23.43 -6.40 13.49
C LEU A 122 -24.39 -7.48 12.97
N LEU A 123 -23.92 -8.74 12.83
CA LEU A 123 -24.69 -9.87 12.30
C LEU A 123 -25.29 -10.72 13.43
#